data_AF-A0A7J4PSV7-F1
#
_entry.id   AF-A0A7J4PSV7-F1
#
_cell.length_a   1.000
_cell.length_b   1.000
_cell.length_c   1.000
_cell.angle_alpha   90.00
_cell.angle_beta   90.00
_cell.angle_gamma   90.00
#
_symmetry.space_group_name_H-M   'P 1'
#
loop_
_entity.id
_entity.type
_entity.pdbx_description
1 polymer ?
#
loop_
_entity_poly.entity_id
_entity_poly.type
_entity_poly.pdbx_seq_one_letter_code
_entity_poly.pdbx_strand_id
1 'polypeptide(L)'
;MIELSASVSVRPTESPEKVAGALEMLFPGLELASSENRIEGRGGAEFLSTFHRLLREQRILDTARSVMLHGEVGDSIQFRLNKQAATVGKVSFPPEEEPLGSIHVQIQGPETLI
;
A
#
# COMPACT_ATOMS: atom_id res chain seq x y z
N MET A 1 14.25 -11.89 5.05
CA MET A 1 13.07 -12.18 4.20
C MET A 1 12.27 -10.89 4.16
N ILE A 2 11.71 -10.51 3.01
CA ILE A 2 10.86 -9.32 2.92
C ILE A 2 9.41 -9.77 3.01
N GLU A 3 8.64 -9.16 3.90
CA GLU A 3 7.22 -9.42 4.08
C GLU A 3 6.43 -8.12 3.85
N LEU A 4 5.42 -8.21 3.00
CA LEU A 4 4.46 -7.16 2.70
C LEU A 4 3.17 -7.43 3.48
N SER A 5 2.65 -6.42 4.16
CA SER A 5 1.30 -6.37 4.69
C SER A 5 0.59 -5.11 4.19
N ALA A 6 -0.58 -5.27 3.58
CA ALA A 6 -1.41 -4.16 3.13
C ALA A 6 -2.80 -4.28 3.77
N SER A 7 -3.36 -3.18 4.27
CA SER A 7 -4.70 -3.17 4.84
C SER A 7 -5.45 -1.88 4.52
N VAL A 8 -6.77 -1.97 4.40
CA VAL A 8 -7.61 -0.83 4.05
C VAL A 8 -9.01 -0.98 4.61
N SER A 9 -9.58 0.10 5.15
CA SER A 9 -10.96 0.10 5.61
C SER A 9 -11.95 0.24 4.45
N VAL A 10 -13.05 -0.50 4.52
CA VAL A 10 -14.21 -0.40 3.63
C VAL A 10 -15.34 0.29 4.38
N ARG A 11 -15.76 1.47 3.91
CA ARG A 11 -16.89 2.20 4.48
C ARG A 11 -18.22 1.62 3.98
N PRO A 12 -19.34 1.79 4.72
CA PRO A 12 -20.65 1.25 4.31
C PRO A 12 -21.14 1.73 2.94
N THR A 13 -20.68 2.88 2.47
CA THR A 13 -21.04 3.47 1.18
C THR A 13 -20.08 3.07 0.05
N GLU A 14 -19.06 2.28 0.33
CA GLU A 14 -18.05 1.84 -0.64
C GLU A 14 -18.35 0.42 -1.14
N SER A 15 -17.90 0.12 -2.35
CA SER A 15 -17.96 -1.24 -2.89
C SER A 15 -16.70 -1.99 -2.43
N PRO A 16 -16.83 -3.12 -1.70
CA PRO A 16 -15.69 -3.95 -1.30
C PRO A 16 -14.85 -4.39 -2.50
N GLU A 17 -15.50 -4.73 -3.62
CA GLU A 17 -14.83 -5.12 -4.87
C GLU A 17 -13.94 -4.01 -5.44
N LYS A 18 -14.41 -2.75 -5.40
CA LYS A 18 -13.60 -1.61 -5.86
C LYS A 18 -12.41 -1.34 -4.93
N VAL A 19 -12.60 -1.52 -3.62
CA VAL A 19 -11.51 -1.36 -2.65
C VAL A 19 -10.47 -2.47 -2.78
N ALA A 20 -10.91 -3.72 -2.97
CA ALA A 20 -10.04 -4.85 -3.30
C ALA A 20 -9.29 -4.59 -4.62
N GLY A 21 -9.99 -4.07 -5.64
CA GLY A 21 -9.39 -3.67 -6.92
C GLY A 21 -8.29 -2.60 -6.75
N ALA A 22 -8.42 -1.71 -5.77
CA ALA A 22 -7.39 -0.72 -5.46
C ALA A 22 -6.09 -1.38 -4.96
N LEU A 23 -6.20 -2.40 -4.11
CA LEU A 23 -5.06 -3.20 -3.66
C LEU A 23 -4.47 -4.00 -4.83
N GLU A 24 -5.31 -4.62 -5.64
CA GLU A 24 -4.88 -5.40 -6.81
C GLU A 24 -4.12 -4.54 -7.84
N MET A 25 -4.52 -3.28 -8.04
CA MET A 25 -3.81 -2.35 -8.93
C MET A 25 -2.38 -2.05 -8.48
N LEU A 26 -2.13 -2.07 -7.17
CA LEU A 26 -0.82 -1.75 -6.57
C LEU A 26 0.03 -3.00 -6.32
N PHE A 27 -0.61 -4.08 -5.90
CA PHE A 27 0.00 -5.35 -5.51
C PHE A 27 -0.72 -6.53 -6.22
N PRO A 28 -0.55 -6.69 -7.54
CA PRO A 28 -1.32 -7.68 -8.30
C PRO A 28 -1.08 -9.12 -7.83
N GLY A 29 -2.16 -9.89 -7.69
CA GLY A 29 -2.13 -11.29 -7.27
C GLY A 29 -1.92 -11.50 -5.76
N LEU A 30 -1.89 -10.44 -4.97
CA LEU A 30 -1.81 -10.54 -3.50
C LEU A 30 -3.10 -11.20 -2.98
N GLU A 31 -2.97 -12.27 -2.20
CA GLU A 31 -4.15 -12.90 -1.60
C GLU A 31 -4.80 -11.96 -0.57
N LEU A 32 -6.06 -11.61 -0.81
CA LEU A 32 -6.82 -10.68 0.02
C LEU A 32 -7.85 -11.42 0.88
N ALA A 33 -7.84 -11.15 2.18
CA ALA A 33 -8.87 -11.54 3.12
C ALA A 33 -9.79 -10.34 3.42
N SER A 34 -11.10 -10.54 3.23
CA SER A 34 -12.11 -9.53 3.57
C SER A 34 -12.78 -9.84 4.90
N SER A 35 -12.85 -8.85 5.78
CA SER A 35 -13.69 -8.81 6.99
C SER A 35 -14.80 -7.77 6.80
N GLU A 36 -15.72 -7.62 7.77
CA GLU A 36 -16.92 -6.76 7.65
C GLU A 36 -16.63 -5.31 7.19
N ASN A 37 -15.50 -4.72 7.60
CA ASN A 37 -15.16 -3.33 7.30
C ASN A 37 -13.69 -3.13 6.91
N ARG A 38 -12.97 -4.21 6.59
CA ARG A 38 -11.53 -4.17 6.34
C ARG A 38 -11.12 -5.24 5.34
N ILE A 39 -10.22 -4.90 4.43
CA ILE A 39 -9.55 -5.83 3.52
C ILE A 39 -8.07 -5.83 3.86
N GLU A 40 -7.49 -7.01 3.94
CA GLU A 40 -6.08 -7.21 4.26
C GLU A 40 -5.43 -8.15 3.24
N GLY A 41 -4.18 -7.91 2.91
CA GLY A 41 -3.35 -8.82 2.12
C GLY A 41 -1.97 -8.95 2.71
N ARG A 42 -1.37 -10.15 2.59
CA ARG A 42 -0.01 -10.44 3.03
C ARG A 42 0.72 -11.23 1.96
N GLY A 43 2.01 -10.95 1.78
CA GLY A 43 2.82 -11.61 0.74
C GLY A 43 4.30 -11.26 0.86
N GLY A 44 5.11 -11.72 -0.09
CA GLY A 44 6.53 -11.39 -0.13
C GLY A 44 6.87 -10.22 -1.06
N ALA A 45 8.17 -10.08 -1.34
CA ALA A 45 8.71 -9.05 -2.22
C ALA A 45 8.20 -9.13 -3.67
N GLU A 46 7.76 -10.30 -4.12
CA GLU A 46 7.23 -10.55 -5.47
C GLU A 46 6.06 -9.61 -5.82
N PHE A 47 5.25 -9.25 -4.82
CA PHE A 47 4.09 -8.36 -4.98
C PHE A 47 4.47 -6.87 -5.06
N LEU A 48 5.71 -6.50 -4.74
CA LEU A 48 6.19 -5.11 -4.80
C LEU A 48 6.63 -4.67 -6.21
N SER A 49 6.71 -5.60 -7.15
CA SER A 49 7.20 -5.34 -8.52
C SER A 49 6.40 -4.25 -9.24
N THR A 50 5.07 -4.34 -9.20
CA THR A 50 4.16 -3.34 -9.79
C THR A 50 4.23 -2.01 -9.06
N PHE A 51 4.22 -2.02 -7.73
CA PHE A 51 4.37 -0.81 -6.94
C PHE A 51 5.67 -0.06 -7.27
N HIS A 52 6.81 -0.75 -7.31
CA HIS A 52 8.09 -0.17 -7.68
C HIS A 52 8.10 0.39 -9.11
N ARG A 53 7.48 -0.31 -10.08
CA ARG A 53 7.31 0.20 -11.45
C ARG A 53 6.49 1.49 -11.47
N LEU A 54 5.37 1.53 -10.74
CA LEU A 54 4.50 2.69 -10.65
C LEU A 54 5.20 3.93 -10.07
N LEU A 55 6.08 3.77 -9.06
CA LEU A 55 6.88 4.87 -8.52
C LEU A 55 7.81 5.48 -9.59
N ARG A 56 8.40 4.66 -10.44
CA ARG A 56 9.30 5.09 -11.53
C ARG A 56 8.54 5.78 -12.66
N GLU A 57 7.45 5.18 -13.12
CA GLU A 57 6.61 5.73 -14.19
C GLU A 57 6.02 7.09 -13.79
N GLN A 58 5.63 7.24 -12.52
CA GLN A 58 5.10 8.49 -11.98
C GLN A 58 6.19 9.51 -11.61
N ARG A 59 7.48 9.13 -11.66
CA ARG A 59 8.63 9.98 -11.28
C ARG A 59 8.54 10.52 -9.85
N ILE A 60 8.10 9.69 -8.91
CA ILE A 60 7.90 10.05 -7.49
C ILE A 60 8.84 9.29 -6.54
N LEU A 61 9.97 8.79 -7.05
CA LEU A 61 10.94 8.04 -6.23
C LEU A 61 11.47 8.84 -5.05
N ASP A 62 11.74 10.14 -5.24
CA ASP A 62 12.26 11.01 -4.17
C ASP A 62 11.23 11.16 -3.03
N THR A 63 9.95 11.36 -3.38
CA THR A 63 8.85 11.39 -2.42
C THR A 63 8.67 10.05 -1.72
N ALA A 64 8.69 8.95 -2.47
CA ALA A 64 8.55 7.60 -1.91
C ALA A 64 9.67 7.31 -0.91
N ARG A 65 10.93 7.61 -1.28
CA ARG A 65 12.09 7.45 -0.41
C ARG A 65 11.95 8.28 0.86
N SER A 66 11.55 9.55 0.73
CA SER A 66 11.32 10.42 1.88
C SER A 66 10.26 9.83 2.81
N VAL A 67 9.10 9.45 2.29
CA VAL A 67 7.99 8.89 3.09
C VAL A 67 8.40 7.59 3.77
N MET A 68 9.09 6.69 3.07
CA MET A 68 9.55 5.41 3.62
C MET A 68 10.57 5.61 4.74
N LEU A 69 11.52 6.54 4.60
CA LEU A 69 12.50 6.85 5.66
C LEU A 69 11.83 7.43 6.92
N HIS A 70 10.80 8.27 6.75
CA HIS A 70 10.04 8.79 7.90
C HIS A 70 9.16 7.73 8.57
N GLY A 71 8.83 6.67 7.84
CA GLY A 71 8.00 5.56 8.30
C GLY A 71 8.76 4.37 8.87
N GLU A 72 10.07 4.47 9.04
CA GLU A 72 10.90 3.39 9.56
C GLU A 72 10.63 3.15 11.05
N VAL A 73 10.30 1.91 11.40
CA VAL A 73 10.02 1.44 12.75
C VAL A 73 10.68 0.08 12.93
N GLY A 74 11.85 0.06 13.56
CA GLY A 74 12.63 -1.16 13.78
C GLY A 74 13.09 -1.79 12.46
N ASP A 75 12.66 -3.02 12.20
CA ASP A 75 12.93 -3.77 10.97
C ASP A 75 11.80 -3.64 9.94
N SER A 76 10.94 -2.62 10.08
CA SER A 76 9.78 -2.40 9.24
C SER A 76 9.68 -0.96 8.74
N ILE A 77 9.05 -0.79 7.58
CA ILE A 77 8.71 0.50 6.99
C ILE A 77 7.20 0.57 6.86
N GLN A 78 6.62 1.62 7.43
CA GLN A 78 5.17 1.84 7.44
C GLN A 78 4.82 3.14 6.73
N PHE A 79 3.90 3.06 5.77
CA PHE A 79 3.42 4.24 5.06
C PHE A 79 1.97 4.07 4.63
N ARG A 80 1.38 5.16 4.15
CA ARG A 80 0.00 5.21 3.68
C ARG A 80 -0.03 5.56 2.21
N LEU A 81 -0.97 4.98 1.49
CA LEU A 81 -1.26 5.27 0.10
C LEU A 81 -2.70 5.74 -0.03
N ASN A 82 -2.91 6.67 -0.96
CA ASN A 82 -4.22 7.21 -1.25
C ASN A 82 -5.11 6.11 -1.85
N LYS A 83 -6.22 5.80 -1.17
CA LYS A 83 -7.12 4.71 -1.58
C LYS A 83 -7.79 5.00 -2.91
N GLN A 84 -8.21 6.25 -3.13
CA GLN A 84 -8.91 6.65 -4.33
C GLN A 84 -7.98 6.66 -5.56
N ALA A 85 -6.76 7.17 -5.40
CA ALA A 85 -5.73 7.14 -6.45
C ALA A 85 -5.37 5.70 -6.85
N ALA A 86 -5.33 4.78 -5.88
CA ALA A 86 -5.06 3.37 -6.14
C ALA A 86 -6.12 2.71 -7.03
N THR A 87 -7.39 3.12 -6.97
CA THR A 87 -8.45 2.58 -7.85
C THR A 87 -8.21 2.84 -9.33
N VAL A 88 -7.39 3.83 -9.66
CA VAL A 88 -6.98 4.18 -11.04
C VAL A 88 -5.52 3.86 -11.32
N GLY A 89 -4.89 3.00 -10.50
CA GLY A 89 -3.51 2.56 -10.67
C GLY A 89 -2.46 3.64 -10.44
N LYS A 90 -2.76 4.65 -9.61
CA LYS A 90 -1.83 5.71 -9.24
C LYS A 90 -1.36 5.57 -7.81
N VAL A 91 -0.12 5.97 -7.57
CA VAL A 91 0.50 5.97 -6.24
C VAL A 91 0.54 7.41 -5.77
N SER A 92 -0.09 7.67 -4.62
CA SER A 92 -0.05 8.97 -3.98
C SER A 92 0.10 8.77 -2.48
N PHE A 93 0.98 9.53 -1.86
CA PHE A 93 1.24 9.50 -0.43
C PHE A 93 0.46 10.65 0.23
N PRO A 94 -0.65 10.38 0.92
CA PRO A 94 -1.37 11.44 1.61
C PRO A 94 -0.56 11.91 2.83
N PRO A 95 -0.59 13.21 3.17
CA PRO A 95 0.15 13.74 4.32
C PRO A 95 -0.40 13.21 5.66
N GLU A 96 -1.72 12.95 5.70
CA GLU A 96 -2.45 12.45 6.86
C GLU A 96 -3.41 11.33 6.43
N GLU A 97 -4.12 10.75 7.40
CA GLU A 97 -5.14 9.75 7.12
C GLU A 97 -6.27 10.35 6.27
N GLU A 98 -6.65 9.66 5.19
CA GLU A 98 -7.75 10.16 4.36
C GLU A 98 -9.12 10.03 5.05
N PRO A 99 -10.09 10.92 4.77
CA PRO A 99 -11.42 10.86 5.39
C PRO A 99 -12.14 9.52 5.21
N LEU A 100 -11.94 8.87 4.06
CA LEU A 100 -12.52 7.56 3.76
C LEU A 100 -11.58 6.40 4.15
N GLY A 101 -10.42 6.69 4.71
CA GLY A 101 -9.38 5.73 5.04
C GLY A 101 -8.37 5.54 3.91
N SER A 102 -7.11 5.40 4.28
CA SER A 102 -5.97 5.13 3.41
C SER A 102 -5.63 3.64 3.35
N ILE A 103 -4.89 3.26 2.32
CA ILE A 103 -4.25 1.94 2.28
C ILE A 103 -3.01 2.02 3.15
N HIS A 104 -2.97 1.22 4.21
CA HIS A 104 -1.83 1.11 5.11
C HIS A 104 -0.93 0.00 4.61
N VAL A 105 0.34 0.33 4.37
CA VAL A 105 1.34 -0.60 3.87
C VAL A 105 2.46 -0.71 4.90
N GLN A 106 2.81 -1.95 5.22
CA GLN A 106 3.96 -2.29 6.04
C GLN A 106 4.86 -3.24 5.25
N ILE A 107 6.14 -2.94 5.19
CA ILE A 107 7.17 -3.79 4.60
C ILE A 107 8.17 -4.13 5.70
N GLN A 108 8.28 -5.39 6.07
CA GLN A 108 9.26 -5.88 7.03
C GLN A 108 10.43 -6.54 6.30
N GLY A 109 11.65 -6.38 6.79
CA GLY A 109 12.84 -6.89 6.11
C GLY A 109 14.15 -6.50 6.80
N PRO A 110 15.30 -6.85 6.22
CA PRO A 110 16.59 -6.49 6.79
C PRO A 110 16.81 -4.96 6.75
N GLU A 111 17.75 -4.45 7.57
CA GLU A 111 18.09 -3.00 7.69
C GLU A 111 18.36 -2.27 6.36
N THR A 112 18.57 -2.98 5.24
CA THR A 112 18.89 -2.41 3.92
C THR A 112 17.68 -2.25 2.99
N LEU A 113 16.47 -2.02 3.53
CA LEU A 113 15.24 -1.93 2.74
C LEU A 113 15.11 -0.67 1.84
N ILE A 114 15.86 0.41 2.11
CA ILE A 114 15.76 1.72 1.41
C ILE A 114 17.08 2.15 0.75
#